data_AF-A0A9D8YUB7-F1
#
_entry.id   AF-A0A9D8YUB7-F1
#
_cell.length_a   1.000
_cell.length_b   1.000
_cell.length_c   1.000
_cell.angle_alpha   90.00
_cell.angle_beta   90.00
_cell.angle_gamma   90.00
#
_symmetry.space_group_name_H-M   'P 1'
#
loop_
_entity.id
_entity.type
_entity.pdbx_description
1 polymer ?
#
loop_
_entity_poly.entity_id
_entity_poly.type
_entity_poly.pdbx_seq_one_letter_code
_entity_poly.pdbx_strand_id
1 'polypeptide(L)'
;MRTKFLFLFLIISTLFSCGVVFNNDSIDYREEMRSFVQEISEYAKNQDPGFAVIPQNGHPLLLKNENVAIDYLNAVDGLAQESLFFGYSNDDQPTPATETNQLLRLLNIGKEAGKTILVTDYCSTSFKVNNSYNQNNALGYLSFAAPERDLTEIPDQPNPIPGVNDEQISNLSEAHNFLYLLNKSKFETRSDFITAIQNTNYDVIVIDAFYAGRMLTVSEVNQLRQKKNGGERMVISYMSIGEAEDYRYYWQDGWSTGNPEWLVQENPNWEGNFKVMYWHPEWKSIIYGNEDSYLQKILDAGFDGVYLDIIDGFEFFE
;
A
#
# COMPACT_ATOMS: atom_id res chain seq x y z
N MET A 1 8.39 -47.15 -77.81
CA MET A 1 7.03 -46.64 -77.51
C MET A 1 6.80 -46.81 -76.01
N ARG A 2 6.63 -45.70 -75.28
CA ARG A 2 6.14 -45.56 -73.88
C ARG A 2 6.94 -46.20 -72.73
N THR A 3 7.82 -45.37 -72.18
CA THR A 3 8.07 -45.12 -70.75
C THR A 3 6.78 -45.11 -69.91
N LYS A 4 6.80 -45.68 -68.69
CA LYS A 4 6.67 -44.92 -67.43
C LYS A 4 6.76 -45.82 -66.19
N PHE A 5 7.53 -45.29 -65.24
CA PHE A 5 7.88 -45.77 -63.91
C PHE A 5 6.66 -46.14 -63.04
N LEU A 6 6.79 -47.24 -62.28
CA LEU A 6 5.99 -47.53 -61.09
C LEU A 6 6.32 -46.49 -60.01
N PHE A 7 5.34 -45.69 -59.58
CA PHE A 7 5.42 -44.87 -58.37
C PHE A 7 4.77 -45.65 -57.22
N LEU A 8 5.58 -46.13 -56.28
CA LEU A 8 5.14 -46.71 -55.02
C LEU A 8 4.90 -45.54 -54.04
N PHE A 9 3.64 -45.22 -53.75
CA PHE A 9 3.28 -44.20 -52.75
C PHE A 9 3.41 -44.82 -51.36
N LEU A 10 4.48 -44.47 -50.65
CA LEU A 10 4.66 -44.77 -49.24
C LEU A 10 3.83 -43.76 -48.43
N ILE A 11 2.67 -44.17 -47.91
CA ILE A 11 1.90 -43.36 -46.96
C ILE A 11 2.60 -43.49 -45.60
N ILE A 12 3.46 -42.53 -45.29
CA ILE A 12 3.95 -42.32 -43.93
C ILE A 12 2.85 -41.54 -43.20
N SER A 13 1.99 -42.24 -42.49
CA SER A 13 1.12 -41.64 -41.47
C SER A 13 2.00 -41.24 -40.28
N THR A 14 2.53 -40.02 -40.30
CA THR A 14 3.13 -39.40 -39.12
C THR A 14 2.01 -39.18 -38.10
N LEU A 15 2.03 -39.99 -37.04
CA LEU A 15 1.37 -39.67 -35.79
C LEU A 15 1.94 -38.31 -35.33
N PHE A 16 1.19 -37.24 -35.52
CA PHE A 16 1.42 -35.98 -34.82
C PHE A 16 1.17 -36.27 -33.34
N SER A 17 2.24 -36.63 -32.65
CA SER A 17 2.35 -36.50 -31.20
C SER A 17 1.91 -35.10 -30.83
N CYS A 18 1.03 -35.01 -29.84
CA CYS A 18 0.60 -33.79 -29.18
C CYS A 18 1.75 -32.79 -29.13
N GLY A 19 1.61 -31.70 -29.90
CA GLY A 19 2.25 -30.46 -29.52
C GLY A 19 1.65 -30.12 -28.17
N VAL A 20 2.42 -30.35 -27.11
CA VAL A 20 2.25 -29.58 -25.88
C VAL A 20 2.34 -28.14 -26.36
N VAL A 21 1.19 -27.47 -26.41
CA VAL A 21 1.15 -26.03 -26.50
C VAL A 21 1.85 -25.60 -25.23
N PHE A 22 3.12 -25.18 -25.37
CA PHE A 22 3.75 -24.36 -24.36
C PHE A 22 2.89 -23.11 -24.31
N ASN A 23 1.97 -23.07 -23.35
CA ASN A 23 1.36 -21.84 -22.93
C ASN A 23 2.54 -21.02 -22.45
N ASN A 24 2.91 -19.98 -23.20
CA ASN A 24 3.88 -19.02 -22.75
C ASN A 24 3.13 -18.25 -21.66
N ASP A 25 3.15 -18.76 -20.42
CA ASP A 25 2.36 -18.23 -19.31
C ASP A 25 2.81 -16.79 -19.07
N SER A 26 2.11 -15.84 -19.68
CA SER A 26 2.25 -14.42 -19.38
C SER A 26 1.87 -14.25 -17.92
N ILE A 27 2.76 -13.65 -17.13
CA ILE A 27 2.52 -13.36 -15.71
C ILE A 27 1.27 -12.50 -15.59
N ASP A 28 0.31 -12.91 -14.75
CA ASP A 28 -0.82 -12.08 -14.35
C ASP A 28 -0.38 -11.17 -13.20
N TYR A 29 0.14 -10.00 -13.54
CA TYR A 29 0.71 -9.04 -12.60
C TYR A 29 -0.30 -8.60 -11.51
N ARG A 30 -1.59 -8.54 -11.86
CA ARG A 30 -2.65 -8.23 -10.88
C ARG A 30 -2.84 -9.37 -9.90
N GLU A 31 -2.84 -10.62 -10.37
CA GLU A 31 -2.94 -11.79 -9.50
C GLU A 31 -1.72 -11.96 -8.62
N GLU A 32 -0.52 -11.68 -9.13
CA GLU A 32 0.70 -11.70 -8.34
C GLU A 32 0.66 -10.66 -7.20
N MET A 33 0.18 -9.45 -7.47
CA MET A 33 0.04 -8.42 -6.42
C MET A 33 -1.03 -8.80 -5.39
N ARG A 34 -2.17 -9.34 -5.83
CA ARG A 34 -3.19 -9.88 -4.91
C ARG A 34 -2.59 -10.96 -4.00
N SER A 35 -1.92 -11.94 -4.60
CA SER A 35 -1.31 -13.05 -3.87
C SER A 35 -0.26 -12.55 -2.88
N PHE A 36 0.56 -11.58 -3.28
CA PHE A 36 1.59 -11.02 -2.42
C PHE A 36 1.00 -10.31 -1.18
N VAL A 37 -0.05 -9.52 -1.35
CA VAL A 37 -0.76 -8.90 -0.22
C VAL A 37 -1.42 -9.95 0.68
N GLN A 38 -1.99 -11.02 0.10
CA GLN A 38 -2.58 -12.12 0.86
C GLN A 38 -1.52 -12.87 1.68
N GLU A 39 -0.35 -13.13 1.12
CA GLU A 39 0.79 -13.77 1.81
C GLU A 39 1.32 -12.90 2.95
N ILE A 40 1.47 -11.58 2.74
CA ILE A 40 1.84 -10.60 3.77
C ILE A 40 0.83 -10.64 4.92
N SER A 41 -0.47 -10.61 4.59
CA SER A 41 -1.54 -10.64 5.57
C SER A 41 -1.57 -11.93 6.37
N GLU A 42 -1.47 -13.09 5.70
CA GLU A 42 -1.41 -14.39 6.37
C GLU A 42 -0.22 -14.47 7.32
N TYR A 43 0.98 -14.04 6.88
CA TYR A 43 2.17 -14.06 7.71
C TYR A 43 2.02 -13.21 8.97
N ALA A 44 1.50 -11.99 8.83
CA ALA A 44 1.30 -11.09 9.95
C ALA A 44 0.22 -11.59 10.92
N LYS A 45 -0.95 -11.95 10.38
CA LYS A 45 -2.13 -12.34 11.18
C LYS A 45 -1.98 -13.68 11.88
N ASN A 46 -1.08 -14.55 11.41
CA ASN A 46 -0.69 -15.75 12.14
C ASN A 46 0.09 -15.45 13.43
N GLN A 47 0.75 -14.30 13.53
CA GLN A 47 1.50 -13.87 14.71
C GLN A 47 0.68 -12.92 15.58
N ASP A 48 -0.05 -12.00 14.95
CA ASP A 48 -0.95 -11.06 15.60
C ASP A 48 -2.30 -10.99 14.83
N PRO A 49 -3.34 -11.70 15.29
CA PRO A 49 -4.65 -11.70 14.63
C PRO A 49 -5.32 -10.32 14.51
N GLY A 50 -4.88 -9.33 15.29
CA GLY A 50 -5.37 -7.94 15.22
C GLY A 50 -4.60 -7.05 14.23
N PHE A 51 -3.54 -7.55 13.62
CA PHE A 51 -2.65 -6.74 12.78
C PHE A 51 -3.37 -6.27 11.50
N ALA A 52 -3.48 -4.95 11.34
CA ALA A 52 -4.19 -4.35 10.20
C ALA A 52 -3.33 -4.35 8.92
N VAL A 53 -3.94 -4.70 7.79
CA VAL A 53 -3.33 -4.64 6.46
C VAL A 53 -4.13 -3.69 5.57
N ILE A 54 -3.48 -2.60 5.12
CA ILE A 54 -4.12 -1.48 4.44
C ILE A 54 -3.38 -1.17 3.12
N PRO A 55 -3.77 -1.77 1.98
CA PRO A 55 -3.24 -1.37 0.67
C PRO A 55 -3.64 0.05 0.27
N GLN A 56 -2.67 0.82 -0.23
CA GLN A 56 -2.84 2.13 -0.82
C GLN A 56 -2.99 2.04 -2.34
N ASN A 57 -3.98 2.74 -2.91
CA ASN A 57 -4.30 2.77 -4.34
C ASN A 57 -4.56 1.36 -4.90
N GLY A 58 -4.27 1.13 -6.19
CA GLY A 58 -4.39 -0.19 -6.84
C GLY A 58 -5.80 -0.82 -6.78
N HIS A 59 -6.84 -0.02 -6.62
CA HIS A 59 -8.22 -0.50 -6.41
C HIS A 59 -8.81 -1.37 -7.53
N PRO A 60 -8.34 -1.33 -8.79
CA PRO A 60 -8.72 -2.34 -9.77
C PRO A 60 -8.45 -3.79 -9.33
N LEU A 61 -7.54 -4.04 -8.38
CA LEU A 61 -7.28 -5.37 -7.82
C LEU A 61 -8.46 -5.96 -7.03
N LEU A 62 -9.43 -5.13 -6.62
CA LEU A 62 -10.69 -5.58 -6.01
C LEU A 62 -11.54 -6.43 -6.97
N LEU A 63 -11.19 -6.45 -8.25
CA LEU A 63 -11.86 -7.24 -9.29
C LEU A 63 -10.89 -8.27 -9.89
N LYS A 64 -11.40 -9.47 -10.14
CA LYS A 64 -10.77 -10.55 -10.90
C LYS A 64 -11.75 -11.06 -11.95
N ASN A 65 -11.44 -10.86 -13.23
CA ASN A 65 -12.34 -11.19 -14.34
C ASN A 65 -13.77 -10.64 -14.11
N GLU A 66 -13.88 -9.35 -13.80
CA GLU A 66 -15.13 -8.63 -13.48
C GLU A 66 -15.86 -9.07 -12.19
N ASN A 67 -15.42 -10.14 -11.53
CA ASN A 67 -15.96 -10.58 -10.25
C ASN A 67 -15.19 -9.95 -9.09
N VAL A 68 -15.86 -9.78 -7.95
CA VAL A 68 -15.20 -9.32 -6.72
C VAL A 68 -14.14 -10.34 -6.29
N ALA A 69 -12.92 -9.87 -6.07
CA ALA A 69 -11.80 -10.68 -5.58
C ALA A 69 -11.95 -10.91 -4.06
N ILE A 70 -12.86 -11.81 -3.68
CA ILE A 70 -13.24 -12.07 -2.27
C ILE A 70 -12.03 -12.43 -1.40
N ASP A 71 -11.11 -13.27 -1.89
CA ASP A 71 -9.96 -13.70 -1.10
C ASP A 71 -8.98 -12.54 -0.82
N TYR A 72 -8.82 -11.62 -1.77
CA TYR A 72 -8.04 -10.39 -1.57
C TYR A 72 -8.72 -9.46 -0.56
N LEU A 73 -10.03 -9.27 -0.68
CA LEU A 73 -10.80 -8.50 0.30
C LEU A 73 -10.73 -9.10 1.69
N ASN A 74 -10.79 -10.43 1.84
CA ASN A 74 -10.69 -11.08 3.14
C ASN A 74 -9.32 -10.90 3.80
N ALA A 75 -8.27 -10.72 3.01
CA ALA A 75 -6.91 -10.51 3.54
C ALA A 75 -6.71 -9.10 4.13
N VAL A 76 -7.44 -8.09 3.67
CA VAL A 76 -7.20 -6.68 4.05
C VAL A 76 -8.26 -6.14 5.01
N ASP A 77 -7.89 -5.15 5.82
CA ASP A 77 -8.77 -4.57 6.86
C ASP A 77 -9.28 -3.17 6.45
N GLY A 78 -8.51 -2.48 5.63
CA GLY A 78 -8.89 -1.21 5.03
C GLY A 78 -8.40 -1.07 3.60
N LEU A 79 -8.82 0.01 2.96
CA LEU A 79 -8.31 0.44 1.66
C LEU A 79 -7.96 1.92 1.79
N ALA A 80 -6.79 2.32 1.32
CA ALA A 80 -6.39 3.71 1.32
C ALA A 80 -6.31 4.28 -0.09
N GLN A 81 -6.80 5.51 -0.28
CA GLN A 81 -6.78 6.20 -1.56
C GLN A 81 -6.04 7.53 -1.42
N GLU A 82 -5.03 7.72 -2.26
CA GLU A 82 -4.43 9.03 -2.42
C GLU A 82 -5.03 9.78 -3.60
N SER A 83 -5.57 10.92 -3.23
CA SER A 83 -6.24 11.95 -4.03
C SER A 83 -7.60 11.58 -4.60
N LEU A 84 -8.61 11.43 -3.74
CA LEU A 84 -9.98 11.14 -4.17
C LEU A 84 -10.72 12.40 -4.67
N PHE A 85 -10.66 13.48 -3.91
CA PHE A 85 -11.36 14.74 -4.20
C PHE A 85 -10.43 15.88 -4.52
N PHE A 86 -9.21 15.90 -3.95
CA PHE A 86 -8.21 16.91 -4.23
C PHE A 86 -6.81 16.31 -4.30
N GLY A 87 -5.98 16.85 -5.19
CA GLY A 87 -4.57 16.50 -5.26
C GLY A 87 -4.17 15.51 -6.35
N TYR A 88 -5.10 15.04 -7.20
CA TYR A 88 -4.78 13.94 -8.13
C TYR A 88 -3.77 14.36 -9.20
N SER A 89 -4.04 15.46 -9.91
CA SER A 89 -3.10 15.97 -10.92
C SER A 89 -2.11 16.98 -10.34
N ASN A 90 -2.56 17.80 -9.39
CA ASN A 90 -1.75 18.82 -8.71
C ASN A 90 -2.34 19.06 -7.32
N ASP A 91 -1.48 19.39 -6.37
CA ASP A 91 -1.87 19.74 -5.00
C ASP A 91 -2.87 20.91 -5.00
N ASP A 92 -3.78 20.87 -4.04
CA ASP A 92 -4.85 21.84 -3.83
C ASP A 92 -5.80 22.00 -5.04
N GLN A 93 -5.72 21.16 -6.08
CA GLN A 93 -6.66 21.17 -7.21
C GLN A 93 -7.71 20.06 -7.07
N PRO A 94 -8.95 20.30 -7.51
CA PRO A 94 -9.97 19.25 -7.51
C PRO A 94 -9.54 18.09 -8.42
N THR A 95 -9.74 16.86 -7.95
CA THR A 95 -9.58 15.65 -8.75
C THR A 95 -10.57 15.68 -9.91
N PRO A 96 -10.17 15.30 -11.15
CA PRO A 96 -11.10 15.26 -12.27
C PRO A 96 -12.29 14.35 -11.98
N ALA A 97 -13.50 14.79 -12.33
CA ALA A 97 -14.73 14.05 -12.02
C ALA A 97 -14.77 12.62 -12.60
N THR A 98 -14.08 12.38 -13.72
CA THR A 98 -13.92 11.04 -14.30
C THR A 98 -13.17 10.11 -13.35
N GLU A 99 -12.06 10.58 -12.78
CA GLU A 99 -11.24 9.83 -11.83
C GLU A 99 -12.01 9.61 -10.53
N THR A 100 -12.56 10.67 -9.94
CA THR A 100 -13.35 10.55 -8.69
C THR A 100 -14.50 9.54 -8.86
N ASN A 101 -15.25 9.58 -9.97
CA ASN A 101 -16.35 8.64 -10.19
C ASN A 101 -15.86 7.18 -10.33
N GLN A 102 -14.73 6.97 -10.99
CA GLN A 102 -14.14 5.63 -11.13
C GLN A 102 -13.64 5.10 -9.78
N LEU A 103 -12.93 5.93 -9.01
CA LEU A 103 -12.42 5.57 -7.69
C LEU A 103 -13.55 5.27 -6.72
N LEU A 104 -14.59 6.11 -6.67
CA LEU A 104 -15.77 5.88 -5.84
C LEU A 104 -16.46 4.55 -6.17
N ARG A 105 -16.55 4.17 -7.45
CA ARG A 105 -17.12 2.87 -7.85
C ARG A 105 -16.31 1.71 -7.27
N LEU A 106 -14.99 1.78 -7.32
CA LEU A 106 -14.11 0.72 -6.81
C LEU A 106 -14.08 0.69 -5.29
N LEU A 107 -13.94 1.84 -4.63
CA LEU A 107 -13.97 1.97 -3.18
C LEU A 107 -15.30 1.50 -2.57
N ASN A 108 -16.42 1.67 -3.29
CA ASN A 108 -17.71 1.15 -2.86
C ASN A 108 -17.71 -0.38 -2.71
N ILE A 109 -16.93 -1.12 -3.52
CA ILE A 109 -16.79 -2.58 -3.38
C ILE A 109 -16.19 -2.91 -2.00
N GLY A 110 -15.10 -2.22 -1.61
CA GLY A 110 -14.49 -2.39 -0.30
C GLY A 110 -15.42 -1.96 0.84
N LYS A 111 -16.15 -0.85 0.66
CA LYS A 111 -17.10 -0.36 1.66
C LYS A 111 -18.25 -1.34 1.89
N GLU A 112 -18.81 -1.92 0.83
CA GLU A 112 -19.84 -2.96 0.91
C GLU A 112 -19.33 -4.25 1.57
N ALA A 113 -18.02 -4.54 1.42
CA ALA A 113 -17.34 -5.62 2.11
C ALA A 113 -16.91 -5.29 3.55
N GLY A 114 -17.33 -4.13 4.09
CA GLY A 114 -17.07 -3.72 5.48
C GLY A 114 -15.65 -3.21 5.75
N LYS A 115 -14.89 -2.84 4.73
CA LYS A 115 -13.52 -2.31 4.89
C LYS A 115 -13.54 -0.85 5.31
N THR A 116 -12.61 -0.47 6.19
CA THR A 116 -12.37 0.94 6.52
C THR A 116 -11.71 1.61 5.33
N ILE A 117 -12.27 2.73 4.86
CA ILE A 117 -11.70 3.49 3.75
C ILE A 117 -10.97 4.72 4.32
N LEU A 118 -9.70 4.86 3.99
CA LEU A 118 -8.85 5.99 4.39
C LEU A 118 -8.57 6.82 3.14
N VAL A 119 -8.80 8.14 3.20
CA VAL A 119 -8.58 9.03 2.07
C VAL A 119 -7.63 10.13 2.47
N THR A 120 -6.51 10.22 1.74
CA THR A 120 -5.59 11.35 1.79
C THR A 120 -5.83 12.23 0.58
N ASP A 121 -6.30 13.46 0.81
CA ASP A 121 -6.42 14.49 -0.22
C ASP A 121 -5.33 15.54 -0.02
N TYR A 122 -4.60 15.89 -1.07
CA TYR A 122 -3.58 16.94 -1.00
C TYR A 122 -4.23 18.30 -1.24
N CYS A 123 -4.55 19.00 -0.15
CA CYS A 123 -5.16 20.34 -0.20
C CYS A 123 -4.82 21.19 1.04
N SER A 124 -4.63 22.49 0.82
CA SER A 124 -4.17 23.43 1.84
C SER A 124 -5.05 24.68 1.95
N THR A 125 -5.83 25.01 0.92
CA THR A 125 -6.83 26.09 1.00
C THR A 125 -7.94 25.69 1.98
N SER A 126 -8.21 26.52 3.00
CA SER A 126 -9.16 26.18 4.09
C SER A 126 -10.55 25.75 3.61
N PHE A 127 -11.07 26.35 2.53
CA PHE A 127 -12.33 25.90 1.94
C PHE A 127 -12.24 24.48 1.38
N LYS A 128 -11.14 24.13 0.71
CA LYS A 128 -10.91 22.81 0.11
C LYS A 128 -10.64 21.76 1.18
N VAL A 129 -9.86 22.09 2.21
CA VAL A 129 -9.68 21.25 3.40
C VAL A 129 -11.04 20.87 4.01
N ASN A 130 -11.87 21.88 4.35
CA ASN A 130 -13.20 21.62 4.89
C ASN A 130 -14.09 20.81 3.92
N ASN A 131 -13.96 21.07 2.62
CA ASN A 131 -14.72 20.35 1.60
C ASN A 131 -14.30 18.88 1.48
N SER A 132 -13.01 18.56 1.51
CA SER A 132 -12.47 17.19 1.55
C SER A 132 -13.05 16.42 2.75
N TYR A 133 -12.92 16.97 3.97
CA TYR A 133 -13.50 16.34 5.17
C TYR A 133 -15.02 16.15 5.05
N ASN A 134 -15.76 17.14 4.58
CA ASN A 134 -17.21 17.03 4.44
C ASN A 134 -17.63 15.95 3.44
N GLN A 135 -16.95 15.84 2.29
CA GLN A 135 -17.26 14.83 1.27
C GLN A 135 -16.90 13.41 1.76
N ASN A 136 -15.72 13.22 2.33
CA ASN A 136 -15.30 11.94 2.89
C ASN A 136 -16.20 11.50 4.05
N ASN A 137 -16.53 12.40 4.98
CA ASN A 137 -17.43 12.09 6.10
C ASN A 137 -18.84 11.71 5.62
N ALA A 138 -19.36 12.34 4.56
CA ALA A 138 -20.65 11.99 3.99
C ALA A 138 -20.68 10.57 3.39
N LEU A 139 -19.52 10.05 3.00
CA LEU A 139 -19.34 8.67 2.51
C LEU A 139 -18.96 7.68 3.63
N GLY A 140 -18.76 8.17 4.85
CA GLY A 140 -18.27 7.37 5.97
C GLY A 140 -16.83 6.89 5.77
N TYR A 141 -15.99 7.72 5.15
CA TYR A 141 -14.55 7.48 5.00
C TYR A 141 -13.78 8.26 6.06
N LEU A 142 -12.64 7.71 6.50
CA LEU A 142 -11.67 8.47 7.28
C LEU A 142 -10.96 9.43 6.34
N SER A 143 -10.86 10.68 6.73
CA SER A 143 -10.30 11.74 5.88
C SER A 143 -9.04 12.33 6.51
N PHE A 144 -8.04 12.57 5.68
CA PHE A 144 -6.87 13.36 6.00
C PHE A 144 -6.61 14.35 4.86
N ALA A 145 -6.70 15.65 5.17
CA ALA A 145 -6.31 16.69 4.24
C ALA A 145 -4.83 17.02 4.44
N ALA A 146 -3.98 16.46 3.60
CA ALA A 146 -2.54 16.68 3.63
C ALA A 146 -2.21 18.08 3.05
N PRO A 147 -1.51 18.95 3.79
CA PRO A 147 -1.17 20.28 3.31
C PRO A 147 -0.08 20.28 2.23
N GLU A 148 0.74 19.23 2.18
CA GLU A 148 1.81 19.03 1.22
C GLU A 148 2.05 17.55 0.95
N ARG A 149 2.52 17.23 -0.27
CA ARG A 149 2.79 15.86 -0.72
C ARG A 149 3.93 15.14 0.01
N ASP A 150 4.87 15.91 0.55
CA ASP A 150 6.01 15.33 1.27
C ASP A 150 5.62 14.83 2.67
N LEU A 151 4.40 15.11 3.14
CA LEU A 151 3.87 14.63 4.42
C LEU A 151 4.82 14.93 5.59
N THR A 152 5.28 16.19 5.71
CA THR A 152 6.27 16.57 6.73
C THR A 152 5.68 17.20 7.99
N GLU A 153 4.39 17.55 7.98
CA GLU A 153 3.76 18.30 9.06
C GLU A 153 2.46 17.70 9.57
N ILE A 154 2.21 17.92 10.86
CA ILE A 154 0.91 17.67 11.50
C ILE A 154 0.06 18.93 11.26
N PRO A 155 -1.09 18.84 10.56
CA PRO A 155 -1.86 20.03 10.21
C PRO A 155 -2.54 20.67 11.42
N ASP A 156 -2.51 22.00 11.49
CA ASP A 156 -3.22 22.79 12.50
C ASP A 156 -4.71 23.02 12.18
N GLN A 157 -5.17 22.57 11.01
CA GLN A 157 -6.55 22.71 10.53
C GLN A 157 -7.06 21.41 9.89
N PRO A 158 -8.36 21.07 10.06
CA PRO A 158 -9.36 21.80 10.83
C PRO A 158 -9.11 21.70 12.33
N ASN A 159 -9.49 22.74 13.07
CA ASN A 159 -9.44 22.76 14.53
C ASN A 159 -10.84 23.02 15.11
N PRO A 160 -11.43 22.07 15.87
CA PRO A 160 -10.88 20.77 16.25
C PRO A 160 -10.75 19.82 15.05
N ILE A 161 -9.83 18.85 15.17
CA ILE A 161 -9.72 17.73 14.22
C ILE A 161 -11.09 17.02 14.17
N PRO A 162 -11.67 16.77 12.99
CA PRO A 162 -12.92 16.02 12.89
C PRO A 162 -12.81 14.62 13.51
N GLY A 163 -13.88 14.16 14.16
CA GLY A 163 -13.93 12.81 14.74
C GLY A 163 -13.14 12.59 16.04
N VAL A 164 -12.59 13.64 16.67
CA VAL A 164 -11.87 13.50 17.96
C VAL A 164 -12.74 12.85 19.03
N ASN A 165 -12.18 11.82 19.66
CA ASN A 165 -12.77 11.05 20.76
C ASN A 165 -11.64 10.58 21.71
N ASP A 166 -12.00 10.15 22.91
CA ASP A 166 -11.08 9.59 23.94
C ASP A 166 -11.14 8.06 24.03
N GLU A 167 -11.64 7.39 22.98
CA GLU A 167 -11.78 5.95 22.93
C GLU A 167 -10.42 5.25 22.83
N GLN A 168 -10.42 3.97 23.20
CA GLN A 168 -9.29 3.06 23.09
C GLN A 168 -9.43 2.32 21.76
N ILE A 169 -8.67 2.74 20.75
CA ILE A 169 -8.78 2.22 19.38
C ILE A 169 -7.84 1.03 19.24
N SER A 170 -8.44 -0.15 19.11
CA SER A 170 -7.74 -1.43 19.00
C SER A 170 -7.95 -2.10 17.63
N ASN A 171 -8.97 -1.67 16.88
CA ASN A 171 -9.25 -2.14 15.53
C ASN A 171 -9.43 -0.98 14.56
N LEU A 172 -9.03 -1.17 13.31
CA LEU A 172 -9.13 -0.13 12.28
C LEU A 172 -10.58 0.34 12.02
N SER A 173 -11.57 -0.52 12.26
CA SER A 173 -12.99 -0.17 12.11
C SER A 173 -13.54 0.71 13.24
N GLU A 174 -12.81 0.88 14.33
CA GLU A 174 -13.18 1.75 15.46
C GLU A 174 -12.72 3.20 15.26
N ALA A 175 -11.80 3.44 14.32
CA ALA A 175 -11.22 4.76 14.11
C ALA A 175 -12.22 5.76 13.50
N HIS A 176 -12.11 7.02 13.91
CA HIS A 176 -12.93 8.14 13.44
C HIS A 176 -12.12 9.21 12.70
N ASN A 177 -10.79 9.16 12.78
CA ASN A 177 -9.87 10.02 12.04
C ASN A 177 -8.49 9.37 11.94
N PHE A 178 -7.64 9.92 11.07
CA PHE A 178 -6.25 9.47 10.98
C PHE A 178 -5.32 10.61 10.57
N LEU A 179 -4.03 10.40 10.84
CA LEU A 179 -2.92 11.25 10.39
C LEU A 179 -1.99 10.41 9.50
N TYR A 180 -1.56 10.99 8.39
CA TYR A 180 -0.54 10.40 7.52
C TYR A 180 0.70 11.28 7.49
N LEU A 181 1.82 10.75 8.01
CA LEU A 181 3.05 11.52 8.24
C LEU A 181 4.28 10.63 8.04
N LEU A 182 4.91 10.73 6.87
CA LEU A 182 6.06 9.89 6.52
C LEU A 182 7.39 10.59 6.77
N ASN A 183 7.49 11.83 6.31
CA ASN A 183 8.74 12.59 6.33
C ASN A 183 8.91 13.31 7.67
N LYS A 184 9.91 12.91 8.44
CA LYS A 184 10.13 13.44 9.80
C LYS A 184 11.15 14.56 9.85
N SER A 185 11.51 15.15 8.71
CA SER A 185 12.57 16.18 8.59
C SER A 185 12.28 17.47 9.36
N LYS A 186 11.00 17.80 9.63
CA LYS A 186 10.60 18.95 10.46
C LYS A 186 10.77 18.70 11.97
N PHE A 187 11.08 17.46 12.39
CA PHE A 187 11.37 17.14 13.79
C PHE A 187 12.89 17.04 13.97
N GLU A 188 13.43 17.79 14.93
CA GLU A 188 14.88 17.81 15.16
C GLU A 188 15.35 16.48 15.77
N THR A 189 14.67 16.03 16.82
CA THR A 189 14.96 14.77 17.48
C THR A 189 13.78 13.80 17.44
N ARG A 190 14.09 12.52 17.62
CA ARG A 190 13.08 11.48 17.78
C ARG A 190 12.13 11.77 18.95
N SER A 191 12.63 12.37 20.03
CA SER A 191 11.82 12.78 21.17
C SER A 191 10.84 13.89 20.80
N ASP A 192 11.24 14.84 19.95
CA ASP A 192 10.36 15.92 19.48
C ASP A 192 9.24 15.36 18.61
N PHE A 193 9.57 14.44 17.70
CA PHE A 193 8.58 13.71 16.89
C PHE A 193 7.55 12.98 17.76
N ILE A 194 8.00 12.15 18.71
CA ILE A 194 7.10 11.39 19.59
C ILE A 194 6.23 12.34 20.42
N THR A 195 6.83 13.39 20.97
CA THR A 195 6.10 14.40 21.76
C THR A 195 5.06 15.12 20.91
N ALA A 196 5.38 15.47 19.67
CA ALA A 196 4.43 16.11 18.76
C ALA A 196 3.21 15.22 18.48
N ILE A 197 3.44 13.94 18.20
CA ILE A 197 2.36 12.96 17.97
C ILE A 197 1.51 12.75 19.23
N GLN A 198 2.13 12.60 20.41
CA GLN A 198 1.42 12.49 21.68
C GLN A 198 0.56 13.71 22.00
N ASN A 199 0.86 14.88 21.43
CA ASN A 199 0.07 16.09 21.56
C ASN A 199 -1.11 16.18 20.58
N THR A 200 -1.40 15.13 19.83
CA THR A 200 -2.57 15.01 18.94
C THR A 200 -3.63 14.06 19.50
N ASN A 201 -4.81 14.03 18.89
CA ASN A 201 -5.92 13.12 19.23
C ASN A 201 -6.37 12.29 18.01
N TYR A 202 -5.43 11.92 17.14
CA TYR A 202 -5.74 11.01 16.03
C TYR A 202 -5.94 9.57 16.54
N ASP A 203 -6.91 8.84 15.97
CA ASP A 203 -7.23 7.44 16.28
C ASP A 203 -6.31 6.44 15.58
N VAL A 204 -5.79 6.83 14.42
CA VAL A 204 -4.78 6.08 13.66
C VAL A 204 -3.70 7.05 13.23
N ILE A 205 -2.44 6.65 13.38
CA ILE A 205 -1.33 7.32 12.72
C ILE A 205 -0.67 6.36 11.74
N VAL A 206 -0.47 6.81 10.50
CA VAL A 206 0.33 6.12 9.49
C VAL A 206 1.66 6.83 9.39
N ILE A 207 2.73 6.13 9.75
CA ILE A 207 4.08 6.70 9.81
C ILE A 207 5.11 5.75 9.20
N ASP A 208 6.22 6.29 8.72
CA ASP A 208 7.38 5.44 8.40
C ASP A 208 8.00 4.87 9.70
N ALA A 209 8.29 3.57 9.74
CA ALA A 209 8.86 2.91 10.91
C ALA A 209 10.26 3.39 11.30
N PHE A 210 10.95 4.13 10.43
CA PHE A 210 12.29 4.63 10.62
C PHE A 210 12.28 6.12 10.94
N TYR A 211 13.18 6.49 11.85
CA TYR A 211 13.57 7.87 12.11
C TYR A 211 15.07 7.98 11.88
N ALA A 212 15.49 8.80 10.91
CA ALA A 212 16.89 8.96 10.50
C ALA A 212 17.59 7.61 10.24
N GLY A 213 16.97 6.75 9.43
CA GLY A 213 17.51 5.45 9.03
C GLY A 213 17.49 4.36 10.12
N ARG A 214 16.98 4.67 11.32
CA ARG A 214 16.87 3.70 12.43
C ARG A 214 15.41 3.44 12.77
N MET A 215 15.05 2.16 12.81
CA MET A 215 13.71 1.73 13.19
C MET A 215 13.35 2.21 14.61
N LEU A 216 12.07 2.51 14.81
CA LEU A 216 11.49 2.79 16.12
C LEU A 216 11.48 1.53 16.98
N THR A 217 11.73 1.70 18.26
CA THR A 217 11.72 0.61 19.25
C THR A 217 10.30 0.36 19.76
N VAL A 218 10.08 -0.81 20.37
CA VAL A 218 8.83 -1.15 21.06
C VAL A 218 8.39 -0.07 22.06
N SER A 219 9.33 0.49 22.82
CA SER A 219 9.02 1.55 23.77
C SER A 219 8.55 2.83 23.09
N GLU A 220 9.10 3.18 21.93
CA GLU A 220 8.75 4.38 21.17
C GLU A 220 7.39 4.19 20.48
N VAL A 221 7.12 3.01 19.92
CA VAL A 221 5.80 2.68 19.37
C VAL A 221 4.72 2.72 20.47
N ASN A 222 5.01 2.19 21.66
CA ASN A 222 4.11 2.31 22.83
C ASN A 222 3.85 3.76 23.26
N GLN A 223 4.86 4.65 23.15
CA GLN A 223 4.66 6.07 23.42
C GLN A 223 3.74 6.71 22.38
N LEU A 224 3.87 6.33 21.10
CA LEU A 224 3.07 6.85 20.00
C LEU A 224 1.58 6.45 20.08
N ARG A 225 1.23 5.34 20.75
CA ARG A 225 -0.15 4.92 21.01
C ARG A 225 -0.94 5.88 21.90
N GLN A 226 -0.27 6.71 22.69
CA GLN A 226 -0.93 7.57 23.66
C GLN A 226 -1.47 8.84 23.00
N LYS A 227 -2.78 9.08 23.10
CA LYS A 227 -3.42 10.34 22.69
C LYS A 227 -3.30 11.40 23.77
N LYS A 228 -3.34 12.67 23.37
CA LYS A 228 -3.29 13.82 24.29
C LYS A 228 -4.43 13.81 25.31
N ASN A 229 -5.61 13.30 24.92
CA ASN A 229 -6.79 13.23 25.75
C ASN A 229 -6.88 11.96 26.62
N GLY A 230 -5.89 11.08 26.58
CA GLY A 230 -5.86 9.84 27.37
C GLY A 230 -6.50 8.62 26.69
N GLY A 231 -7.02 8.75 25.46
CA GLY A 231 -7.36 7.61 24.62
C GLY A 231 -6.11 6.91 24.06
N GLU A 232 -6.29 5.72 23.48
CA GLU A 232 -5.24 5.01 22.74
C GLU A 232 -5.55 4.94 21.26
N ARG A 233 -4.49 5.02 20.43
CA ARG A 233 -4.55 5.00 18.97
C ARG A 233 -3.80 3.80 18.41
N MET A 234 -4.14 3.42 17.18
CA MET A 234 -3.33 2.49 16.40
C MET A 234 -2.13 3.21 15.75
N VAL A 235 -0.99 2.54 15.71
CA VAL A 235 0.24 2.98 15.06
C VAL A 235 0.54 2.04 13.90
N ILE A 236 0.38 2.54 12.67
CA ILE A 236 0.51 1.78 11.43
C ILE A 236 1.81 2.16 10.72
N SER A 237 2.59 1.16 10.31
CA SER A 237 3.83 1.38 9.56
C SER A 237 3.56 1.48 8.07
N TYR A 238 4.07 2.52 7.43
CA TYR A 238 4.29 2.51 5.98
C TYR A 238 5.25 1.40 5.57
N MET A 239 4.95 0.70 4.48
CA MET A 239 5.82 -0.31 3.89
C MET A 239 5.59 -0.36 2.37
N SER A 240 6.57 0.08 1.59
CA SER A 240 6.56 -0.11 0.13
C SER A 240 6.79 -1.59 -0.21
N ILE A 241 5.92 -2.15 -1.06
CA ILE A 241 6.04 -3.55 -1.51
C ILE A 241 6.25 -3.68 -3.02
N GLY A 242 5.96 -2.62 -3.78
CA GLY A 242 6.19 -2.57 -5.24
C GLY A 242 7.41 -1.77 -5.66
N GLU A 243 8.12 -1.14 -4.72
CA GLU A 243 9.42 -0.48 -4.95
C GLU A 243 10.43 -0.83 -3.85
N ALA A 244 11.71 -0.94 -4.23
CA ALA A 244 12.85 -0.98 -3.33
C ALA A 244 13.39 0.43 -3.11
N GLU A 245 13.79 0.74 -1.89
CA GLU A 245 14.27 2.05 -1.46
C GLU A 245 15.75 1.94 -1.05
N ASP A 246 16.63 2.67 -1.70
CA ASP A 246 18.10 2.53 -1.53
C ASP A 246 18.64 3.01 -0.18
N TYR A 247 17.81 3.73 0.56
CA TYR A 247 18.08 4.21 1.91
C TYR A 247 17.56 3.25 3.00
N ARG A 248 17.02 2.08 2.63
CA ARG A 248 16.55 1.06 3.60
C ARG A 248 17.66 0.08 3.96
N TYR A 249 17.48 -0.54 5.12
CA TYR A 249 18.44 -1.49 5.70
C TYR A 249 18.70 -2.74 4.83
N TYR A 250 17.75 -3.12 3.97
CA TYR A 250 17.86 -4.30 3.11
C TYR A 250 18.67 -4.02 1.84
N TRP A 251 18.90 -2.75 1.50
CA TRP A 251 19.66 -2.37 0.31
C TRP A 251 21.11 -2.83 0.45
N GLN A 252 21.65 -3.44 -0.59
CA GLN A 252 23.03 -3.94 -0.57
C GLN A 252 23.92 -3.11 -1.49
N ASP A 253 25.16 -2.89 -1.03
CA ASP A 253 26.19 -2.24 -1.83
C ASP A 253 26.38 -2.98 -3.17
N GLY A 254 26.33 -2.23 -4.27
CA GLY A 254 26.50 -2.76 -5.62
C GLY A 254 25.21 -3.19 -6.32
N TRP A 255 24.05 -3.06 -5.67
CA TRP A 255 22.77 -3.11 -6.37
C TRP A 255 22.64 -1.96 -7.38
N SER A 256 22.09 -2.28 -8.54
CA SER A 256 21.83 -1.37 -9.65
C SER A 256 20.75 -1.97 -10.54
N THR A 257 20.01 -1.19 -11.32
CA THR A 257 19.04 -1.70 -12.29
C THR A 257 19.54 -2.94 -13.07
N GLY A 258 18.77 -4.03 -12.99
CA GLY A 258 19.07 -5.33 -13.58
C GLY A 258 19.98 -6.24 -12.74
N ASN A 259 20.47 -5.77 -11.59
CA ASN A 259 21.27 -6.53 -10.65
C ASN A 259 20.98 -6.11 -9.19
N PRO A 260 20.16 -6.86 -8.45
CA PRO A 260 19.58 -8.16 -8.80
C PRO A 260 18.52 -8.05 -9.91
N GLU A 261 18.18 -9.16 -10.57
CA GLU A 261 17.33 -9.14 -11.77
C GLU A 261 15.93 -8.56 -11.53
N TRP A 262 15.45 -8.67 -10.30
CA TRP A 262 14.16 -8.13 -9.88
C TRP A 262 14.17 -6.61 -9.65
N LEU A 263 15.33 -5.95 -9.66
CA LEU A 263 15.45 -4.50 -9.51
C LEU A 263 15.39 -3.82 -10.89
N VAL A 264 14.31 -3.12 -11.20
CA VAL A 264 13.94 -2.81 -12.60
C VAL A 264 14.28 -1.39 -13.02
N GLN A 265 13.73 -0.37 -12.38
CA GLN A 265 13.89 1.01 -12.84
C GLN A 265 13.74 1.98 -11.69
N GLU A 266 14.64 2.95 -11.59
CA GLU A 266 14.45 4.07 -10.67
C GLU A 266 13.19 4.87 -11.05
N ASN A 267 12.44 5.27 -10.03
CA ASN A 267 11.26 6.08 -10.13
C ASN A 267 11.68 7.53 -10.41
N PRO A 268 11.33 8.10 -11.58
CA PRO A 268 11.78 9.44 -11.96
C PRO A 268 11.21 10.56 -11.06
N ASN A 269 10.16 10.26 -10.30
CA ASN A 269 9.52 11.21 -9.39
C ASN A 269 10.01 11.06 -7.94
N TRP A 270 10.69 9.95 -7.62
CA TRP A 270 11.10 9.60 -6.26
C TRP A 270 12.51 9.00 -6.30
N GLU A 271 13.52 9.87 -6.25
CA GLU A 271 14.93 9.48 -6.25
C GLU A 271 15.22 8.42 -5.18
N GLY A 272 16.02 7.42 -5.54
CA GLY A 272 16.37 6.30 -4.66
C GLY A 272 15.29 5.22 -4.52
N ASN A 273 14.13 5.36 -5.19
CA ASN A 273 13.08 4.34 -5.21
C ASN A 273 13.10 3.60 -6.54
N PHE A 274 13.01 2.28 -6.54
CA PHE A 274 13.20 1.44 -7.73
C PHE A 274 12.05 0.46 -7.88
N LYS A 275 11.38 0.43 -9.04
CA LYS A 275 10.40 -0.60 -9.38
C LYS A 275 11.02 -1.98 -9.23
N VAL A 276 10.28 -2.89 -8.61
CA VAL A 276 10.70 -4.29 -8.43
C VAL A 276 9.72 -5.25 -9.08
N MET A 277 10.25 -6.37 -9.57
CA MET A 277 9.44 -7.55 -9.91
C MET A 277 8.89 -8.12 -8.61
N TYR A 278 7.77 -7.59 -8.12
CA TYR A 278 7.25 -7.89 -6.77
C TYR A 278 6.82 -9.36 -6.59
N TRP A 279 6.63 -10.10 -7.69
CA TRP A 279 6.42 -11.55 -7.67
C TRP A 279 7.71 -12.35 -7.43
N HIS A 280 8.89 -11.72 -7.53
CA HIS A 280 10.16 -12.41 -7.45
C HIS A 280 10.44 -12.93 -6.02
N PRO A 281 10.83 -14.20 -5.84
CA PRO A 281 11.00 -14.80 -4.51
C PRO A 281 12.01 -14.08 -3.61
N GLU A 282 13.12 -13.59 -4.16
CA GLU A 282 14.11 -12.84 -3.37
C GLU A 282 13.54 -11.52 -2.82
N TRP A 283 12.77 -10.79 -3.64
CA TRP A 283 12.10 -9.58 -3.17
C TRP A 283 11.05 -9.91 -2.10
N LYS A 284 10.21 -10.93 -2.34
CA LYS A 284 9.24 -11.41 -1.34
C LYS A 284 9.93 -11.74 -0.01
N SER A 285 11.10 -12.38 -0.04
CA SER A 285 11.87 -12.71 1.17
C SER A 285 12.44 -11.50 1.92
N ILE A 286 12.69 -10.38 1.24
CA ILE A 286 13.05 -9.10 1.87
C ILE A 286 11.83 -8.54 2.62
N ILE A 287 10.63 -8.66 2.03
CA ILE A 287 9.41 -8.10 2.59
C ILE A 287 8.85 -8.94 3.74
N TYR A 288 8.70 -10.26 3.58
CA TYR A 288 8.09 -11.13 4.59
C TYR A 288 8.71 -12.55 4.65
N GLY A 289 8.28 -13.34 5.63
CA GLY A 289 8.52 -14.79 5.65
C GLY A 289 9.73 -15.26 6.45
N ASN A 290 10.49 -14.37 7.08
CA ASN A 290 11.66 -14.73 7.90
C ASN A 290 11.99 -13.66 8.96
N GLU A 291 12.89 -14.00 9.91
CA GLU A 291 13.29 -13.14 11.02
C GLU A 291 13.94 -11.81 10.60
N ASP A 292 14.53 -11.77 9.41
CA ASP A 292 15.21 -10.59 8.89
C ASP A 292 14.33 -9.73 7.97
N SER A 293 13.11 -10.18 7.65
CA SER A 293 12.24 -9.51 6.69
C SER A 293 11.63 -8.22 7.25
N TYR A 294 11.25 -7.30 6.37
CA TYR A 294 10.74 -5.98 6.76
C TYR A 294 9.48 -6.09 7.63
N LEU A 295 8.50 -6.88 7.21
CA LEU A 295 7.29 -7.13 7.96
C LEU A 295 7.57 -7.71 9.36
N GLN A 296 8.56 -8.61 9.50
CA GLN A 296 8.92 -9.15 10.80
C GLN A 296 9.48 -8.06 11.72
N LYS A 297 10.36 -7.20 11.20
CA LYS A 297 10.89 -6.08 11.99
C LYS A 297 9.78 -5.12 12.45
N ILE A 298 8.75 -4.91 11.63
CA ILE A 298 7.57 -4.10 11.99
C ILE A 298 6.76 -4.79 13.10
N LEU A 299 6.51 -6.10 13.00
CA LEU A 299 5.83 -6.90 14.02
C LEU A 299 6.61 -6.87 15.35
N ASP A 300 7.93 -7.07 15.30
CA ASP A 300 8.81 -7.10 16.47
C ASP A 300 8.89 -5.73 17.16
N ALA A 301 8.80 -4.64 16.40
CA ALA A 301 8.70 -3.28 16.94
C ALA A 301 7.31 -2.99 17.55
N GLY A 302 6.34 -3.87 17.35
CA GLY A 302 5.02 -3.80 17.95
C GLY A 302 4.12 -2.76 17.31
N PHE A 303 4.21 -2.54 15.99
CA PHE A 303 3.19 -1.78 15.24
C PHE A 303 1.87 -2.54 15.18
N ASP A 304 0.75 -1.82 15.06
CA ASP A 304 -0.59 -2.40 15.00
C ASP A 304 -1.02 -2.79 13.57
N GLY A 305 -0.18 -2.52 12.57
CA GLY A 305 -0.46 -2.85 11.19
C GLY A 305 0.52 -2.28 10.18
N VAL A 306 0.28 -2.59 8.91
CA VAL A 306 1.00 -2.07 7.75
C VAL A 306 0.08 -1.34 6.79
N TYR A 307 0.60 -0.23 6.27
CA TYR A 307 0.05 0.55 5.19
C TYR A 307 0.92 0.28 3.95
N LEU A 308 0.40 -0.51 3.02
CA LEU A 308 1.16 -1.09 1.92
C LEU A 308 1.13 -0.15 0.72
N ASP A 309 2.29 0.28 0.26
CA ASP A 309 2.42 1.20 -0.87
C ASP A 309 2.94 0.52 -2.14
N ILE A 310 2.71 1.20 -3.26
CA ILE A 310 2.99 0.74 -4.63
C ILE A 310 2.19 -0.53 -4.99
N ILE A 311 0.94 -0.60 -4.51
CA ILE A 311 0.00 -1.66 -4.91
C ILE A 311 -0.33 -1.54 -6.39
N ASP A 312 -0.40 -0.33 -6.93
CA ASP A 312 -0.55 -0.03 -8.35
C ASP A 312 0.69 -0.36 -9.19
N GLY A 313 1.76 -0.90 -8.58
CA GLY A 313 2.95 -1.38 -9.27
C GLY A 313 2.67 -2.39 -10.40
N PHE A 314 1.53 -3.10 -10.36
CA PHE A 314 1.12 -3.97 -11.47
C PHE A 314 0.90 -3.20 -12.78
N GLU A 315 0.46 -1.95 -12.73
CA GLU A 315 0.21 -1.12 -13.93
C GLU A 315 1.48 -0.82 -14.70
N PHE A 316 2.64 -0.83 -14.04
CA PHE A 316 3.94 -0.64 -14.69
C PHE A 316 4.33 -1.82 -15.58
N PHE A 317 3.87 -3.03 -15.26
CA PHE A 317 4.25 -4.26 -15.96
C PHE A 317 3.23 -4.70 -17.02
N GLU A 318 2.03 -4.09 -17.04
CA GLU A 318 0.99 -4.29 -18.07
C GLU A 318 1.23 -3.44 -19.34
#